data_AF-A0A6G2QUS2-F1
#
_entry.id   AF-A0A6G2QUS2-F1
#
_cell.length_a   1.000
_cell.length_b   1.000
_cell.length_c   1.000
_cell.angle_alpha   90.00
_cell.angle_beta   90.00
_cell.angle_gamma   90.00
#
_symmetry.space_group_name_H-M   'P 1'
#
loop_
_entity.id
_entity.type
_entity.pdbx_description
1 polymer ?
#
loop_
_entity_poly.entity_id
_entity_poly.type
_entity_poly.pdbx_seq_one_letter_code
_entity_poly.pdbx_strand_id
1 'polypeptide(L)' 'DDIEFAAAAAVPLTSVRQPAVTMGAMAAELLLEEIENESTAKPHDHRRVVLRPELVVRRSSLSAR' A
#
# COMPACT_ATOMS: atom_id res chain seq x y z
N ASP A 1 -5.00 2.81 -6.76
CA ASP A 1 -6.39 3.23 -6.98
C ASP A 1 -6.57 4.70 -6.65
N ASP A 2 -6.14 5.17 -5.47
CA ASP A 2 -6.03 6.61 -5.20
C ASP A 2 -4.84 7.28 -5.91
N ILE A 3 -4.97 7.49 -7.21
CA ILE A 3 -4.01 8.22 -8.05
C ILE A 3 -4.49 9.66 -8.27
N GLU A 4 -3.60 10.54 -8.74
CA GLU A 4 -3.96 11.95 -9.04
C GLU A 4 -5.18 12.06 -9.96
N PHE A 5 -5.27 11.17 -10.95
CA PHE A 5 -6.40 11.13 -11.88
C PHE A 5 -7.76 10.84 -11.20
N ALA A 6 -7.78 10.09 -10.10
CA ALA A 6 -9.02 9.82 -9.36
C ALA A 6 -9.65 11.10 -8.79
N ALA A 7 -8.82 12.09 -8.42
CA ALA A 7 -9.28 13.39 -7.98
C ALA A 7 -9.69 14.31 -9.15
N ALA A 8 -9.06 14.16 -10.31
CA ALA A 8 -9.24 15.03 -11.48
C ALA A 8 -10.35 14.56 -12.45
N ALA A 9 -10.91 13.37 -12.27
CA ALA A 9 -12.00 12.85 -13.10
C ALA A 9 -13.24 13.77 -13.10
N ALA A 10 -14.00 13.78 -14.20
CA ALA A 10 -15.21 14.59 -14.38
C ALA A 10 -16.18 14.47 -13.18
N VAL A 11 -16.32 13.24 -12.67
CA VAL A 11 -16.82 12.98 -11.32
C VAL A 11 -15.63 12.43 -10.51
N PRO A 12 -15.11 13.18 -9.52
CA PRO A 12 -14.03 12.71 -8.66
C PRO A 12 -14.40 11.37 -8.00
N LEU A 13 -13.54 10.39 -8.16
CA LEU A 13 -13.79 8.99 -7.81
C LEU A 13 -13.41 8.73 -6.36
N THR A 14 -14.34 8.14 -5.59
CA THR A 14 -14.02 7.49 -4.32
C THR A 14 -13.08 6.32 -4.59
N SER A 15 -11.98 6.26 -3.86
CA SER A 15 -10.92 5.28 -4.09
C SER A 15 -10.31 4.80 -2.78
N VAL A 16 -9.57 3.69 -2.84
CA VAL A 16 -8.81 3.17 -1.71
C VAL A 16 -7.34 3.61 -1.85
N ARG A 17 -6.84 4.35 -0.86
CA ARG A 17 -5.45 4.75 -0.75
C ARG A 17 -4.65 3.67 -0.03
N GLN A 18 -3.56 3.26 -0.65
CA GLN A 18 -2.59 2.34 -0.06
C GLN A 18 -1.42 3.15 0.52
N PRO A 19 -0.85 2.75 1.66
CA PRO A 19 0.35 3.37 2.22
C PRO A 19 1.60 2.93 1.45
N ALA A 20 1.71 3.34 0.18
CA ALA A 20 2.68 2.81 -0.78
C ALA A 20 4.14 2.98 -0.35
N VAL A 21 4.50 4.12 0.24
CA VAL A 21 5.86 4.38 0.73
C VAL A 21 6.22 3.41 1.87
N THR A 22 5.34 3.27 2.86
CA THR A 22 5.53 2.33 3.97
C THR A 22 5.59 0.89 3.46
N MET A 23 4.72 0.52 2.52
CA MET A 23 4.72 -0.81 1.91
C MET A 23 6.05 -1.13 1.23
N GLY A 24 6.57 -0.20 0.43
CA GLY A 24 7.86 -0.36 -0.25
C GLY A 24 9.03 -0.44 0.73
N ALA A 25 9.05 0.43 1.75
CA ALA A 25 10.10 0.41 2.77
C ALA A 25 10.13 -0.94 3.52
N MET A 26 8.98 -1.41 4.01
CA MET A 26 8.90 -2.69 4.71
C MET A 26 9.22 -3.88 3.79
N ALA A 27 8.82 -3.83 2.52
CA ALA A 27 9.17 -4.88 1.56
C ALA A 27 10.68 -4.94 1.31
N ALA A 28 11.35 -3.78 1.21
CA ALA A 28 12.80 -3.71 1.07
C ALA A 28 13.52 -4.23 2.33
N GLU A 29 13.06 -3.86 3.53
CA GLU A 29 13.58 -4.38 4.79
C GLU A 29 13.47 -5.91 4.87
N LEU A 30 12.30 -6.47 4.55
CA LEU A 30 12.08 -7.92 4.52
C LEU A 30 13.02 -8.62 3.54
N LEU A 31 13.23 -8.05 2.35
CA LEU A 31 14.14 -8.61 1.35
C LEU A 31 15.60 -8.59 1.82
N LEU A 32 16.05 -7.48 2.43
CA LEU A 32 17.40 -7.36 2.96
C LEU A 32 17.65 -8.36 4.10
N GLU A 33 16.68 -8.52 5.01
CA GLU A 33 16.74 -9.52 6.07
C GLU A 33 16.86 -10.95 5.52
N GLU A 34 16.16 -11.27 4.43
CA GLU A 34 16.24 -12.58 3.78
C GLU A 34 17.64 -12.83 3.18
N ILE A 35 18.18 -11.85 2.45
CA ILE A 35 19.53 -11.91 1.85
C ILE A 35 20.62 -12.07 2.93
N GLU A 36 20.53 -11.33 4.04
CA GLU A 36 21.50 -11.41 5.13
C GLU A 36 21.47 -12.77 5.84
N ASN A 37 20.27 -13.33 6.08
CA ASN A 37 20.13 -14.64 6.70
C ASN A 37 20.68 -15.76 5.80
N GLU A 38 20.40 -15.70 4.50
CA GLU A 38 20.98 -16.61 3.52
C GLU A 38 22.51 -16.55 3.54
N SER A 39 23.09 -15.35 3.55
CA SER A 39 24.55 -15.15 3.57
C SER A 39 25.24 -15.69 4.83
N THR A 40 24.50 -15.81 5.93
CA THR A 40 25.03 -16.29 7.22
C THR A 40 24.61 -17.72 7.55
N ALA A 41 24.01 -18.44 6.60
CA ALA A 41 23.45 -19.80 6.77
C ALA A 41 22.49 -19.90 7.97
N LYS A 42 21.81 -18.80 8.31
CA LYS A 42 20.79 -18.76 9.36
C LYS A 42 19.42 -19.05 8.76
N PRO A 43 18.54 -19.78 9.47
CA PRO A 43 17.17 -19.95 9.02
C PRO A 43 16.46 -18.60 8.98
N HIS A 44 15.83 -18.29 7.84
CA HIS A 44 15.00 -17.10 7.65
C HIS A 44 13.56 -17.39 8.13
N ASP A 45 12.95 -16.43 8.83
CA ASP A 45 11.53 -16.46 9.20
C ASP A 45 10.72 -15.60 8.23
N HIS A 46 9.90 -16.25 7.41
CA HIS A 46 9.06 -15.54 6.43
C HIS A 46 7.92 -14.81 7.13
N ARG A 47 8.01 -13.48 7.15
CA ARG A 47 6.99 -12.62 7.75
C ARG A 47 6.01 -12.12 6.70
N ARG A 48 4.73 -12.12 7.07
CA ARG A 48 3.65 -11.52 6.28
C ARG A 48 3.06 -10.33 7.02
N VAL A 49 3.26 -9.14 6.48
CA VAL A 49 2.73 -7.89 7.04
C VAL A 49 1.52 -7.43 6.23
N VAL A 50 0.43 -7.05 6.93
CA VAL A 50 -0.76 -6.46 6.31
C VAL A 50 -0.88 -5.01 6.75
N LEU A 51 -0.82 -4.09 5.79
CA LEU A 51 -1.01 -2.67 6.03
C LEU A 51 -2.46 -2.28 5.81
N ARG A 52 -2.99 -1.45 6.69
CA ARG A 52 -4.36 -0.96 6.59
C ARG A 52 -4.45 0.14 5.52
N PRO A 53 -5.32 -0.01 4.51
CA PRO A 53 -5.57 1.07 3.57
C PRO A 53 -6.59 2.07 4.12
N GLU A 54 -6.75 3.19 3.42
CA GLU A 54 -7.69 4.25 3.75
C GLU A 54 -8.73 4.43 2.63
N LEU A 55 -10.00 4.61 2.99
CA LEU A 55 -11.04 4.97 2.03
C LEU A 55 -11.05 6.49 1.84
N VAL A 56 -10.82 6.95 0.62
CA VAL A 56 -10.88 8.36 0.25
C VAL A 56 -12.21 8.63 -0.44
N VAL A 57 -13.17 9.16 0.31
CA VAL A 57 -14.52 9.45 -0.19
C VAL A 57 -14.50 10.72 -1.04
N ARG A 58 -15.09 10.63 -2.25
CA ARG A 58 -15.30 11.73 -3.19
C ARG A 58 -16.73 11.68 -3.77
N ARG A 59 -17.00 12.51 -4.78
CA ARG A 59 -18.36 12.72 -5.32
C ARG A 59 -19.01 11.45 -5.87
N SER A 60 -18.24 10.49 -6.39
CA SER A 60 -18.82 9.30 -7.03
C SER A 60 -19.60 8.37 -6.10
N SER A 61 -19.52 8.55 -4.78
CA SER A 61 -20.25 7.75 -3.78
C SER A 61 -21.05 8.58 -2.78
N LEU A 62 -21.14 9.90 -2.97
CA LEU A 62 -22.01 10.74 -2.16
C LEU A 62 -23.42 10.71 -2.74
N SER A 63 -24.43 10.69 -1.87
CA SER A 63 -25.82 10.86 -2.31
C SER A 63 -25.97 12.25 -2.92
N ALA A 64 -26.52 12.33 -4.14
CA ALA A 64 -26.94 13.58 -4.73
C ALA A 64 -28.12 14.11 -3.89
N ARG A 65 -27.86 15.20 -3.14
CA ARG A 65 -28.93 15.97 -2.52
C ARG A 65 -29.62 16.84 -3.55
#